data_AF-A0A9E4CSX5-F1
#
_entry.id   AF-A0A9E4CSX5-F1
#
_cell.length_a   1.000
_cell.length_b   1.000
_cell.length_c   1.000
_cell.angle_alpha   90.00
_cell.angle_beta   90.00
_cell.angle_gamma   90.00
#
_symmetry.space_group_name_H-M   'P 1'
#
loop_
_entity.id
_entity.type
_entity.pdbx_description
1 polymer ?
#
loop_
_entity_poly.entity_id
_entity_poly.type
_entity_poly.pdbx_seq_one_letter_code
_entity_poly.pdbx_strand_id
1 'polypeptide(L)'
;DEAIVLYLFGTPGQDRFGFMWNDLIQGALGAVVLVDSRRIEDSFPALDYFESRSVPFVVAVNRFGGQLYHTIDEIRDALSIAHHVPVVTTDARGRHAVKETVLSLLDVVLNRALAKARGEAQG
;
A
#
# COMPACT_ATOMS: atom_id res chain seq x y z
N ASP A 1 -26.17 -3.34 14.72
CA ASP A 1 -25.09 -3.32 13.71
C ASP A 1 -24.01 -2.34 14.12
N GLU A 2 -22.85 -2.86 14.53
CA GLU A 2 -21.64 -2.05 14.66
C GLU A 2 -21.01 -1.91 13.27
N ALA A 3 -21.10 -0.71 12.70
CA ALA A 3 -20.38 -0.40 11.48
C ALA A 3 -18.90 -0.15 11.80
N ILE A 4 -18.01 -0.87 11.14
CA ILE A 4 -16.56 -0.59 11.20
C ILE A 4 -16.29 0.65 10.35
N VAL A 5 -15.77 1.71 10.97
CA VAL A 5 -15.37 2.94 10.29
C VAL A 5 -13.89 2.86 9.96
N LEU A 6 -13.56 3.00 8.67
CA LEU A 6 -12.19 3.11 8.19
C LEU A 6 -11.89 4.56 7.81
N TYR A 7 -10.86 5.13 8.42
CA TYR A 7 -10.36 6.45 8.07
C TYR A 7 -9.23 6.31 7.04
N LEU A 8 -9.37 7.02 5.91
CA LEU A 8 -8.37 7.07 4.86
C LEU A 8 -7.73 8.46 4.84
N PHE A 9 -6.40 8.50 4.94
CA PHE A 9 -5.62 9.73 4.87
C PHE A 9 -4.75 9.69 3.61
N GLY A 10 -4.67 10.81 2.90
CA GLY A 10 -3.82 10.97 1.72
C GLY A 10 -2.71 11.97 2.00
N THR A 11 -1.51 11.68 1.49
CA THR A 11 -0.35 12.58 1.57
C THR A 11 0.36 12.61 0.22
N PRO A 12 0.88 13.77 -0.24
CA PRO A 12 1.71 13.82 -1.44
C PRO A 12 2.98 12.98 -1.25
N GLY A 13 3.33 12.17 -2.26
CA GLY A 13 4.47 11.24 -2.20
C GLY A 13 5.87 11.86 -2.34
N GLN A 14 5.99 13.19 -2.37
CA GLN A 14 7.27 13.87 -2.64
C GLN A 14 8.12 13.96 -1.36
N ASP A 15 9.44 13.73 -1.47
CA ASP A 15 10.39 13.70 -0.33
C ASP A 15 10.27 14.87 0.64
N ARG A 16 9.98 16.08 0.14
CA ARG A 16 9.78 17.28 0.97
C ARG A 16 8.63 17.16 1.98
N PHE A 17 7.77 16.16 1.84
CA PHE A 17 6.62 15.88 2.70
C PHE A 17 6.77 14.62 3.55
N GLY A 18 7.94 13.95 3.51
CA GLY A 18 8.21 12.76 4.32
C GLY A 18 8.04 12.97 5.84
N PHE A 19 8.15 14.22 6.31
CA PHE A 19 7.85 14.56 7.71
C PHE A 19 6.42 14.19 8.12
N MET A 20 5.43 14.30 7.22
CA MET A 20 4.03 13.98 7.50
C MET A 20 3.79 12.48 7.68
N TRP A 21 4.66 11.63 7.12
CA TRP A 21 4.44 10.19 7.16
C TRP A 21 4.58 9.64 8.57
N ASN A 22 5.52 10.18 9.37
CA ASN A 22 5.73 9.77 10.76
C ASN A 22 4.50 10.01 11.63
N ASP A 23 3.76 11.08 11.39
CA ASP A 23 2.54 11.39 12.13
C ASP A 23 1.38 10.53 11.62
N LEU A 24 1.26 10.35 10.30
CA LEU A 24 0.19 9.60 9.66
C LEU A 24 0.23 8.10 9.96
N ILE A 25 1.42 7.51 10.17
CA ILE A 25 1.51 6.08 10.50
C ILE A 25 1.16 5.77 11.95
N GLN A 26 1.07 6.77 12.83
CA GLN A 26 0.73 6.52 14.23
C GLN A 26 -0.71 6.02 14.34
N GLY A 27 -0.86 4.76 14.74
CA GLY A 27 -2.16 4.09 14.82
C GLY A 27 -2.74 3.66 13.47
N ALA A 28 -2.00 3.81 12.36
CA ALA A 28 -2.42 3.31 11.06
C ALA A 28 -2.39 1.78 11.04
N LEU A 29 -3.44 1.18 10.45
CA LEU A 29 -3.50 -0.26 10.22
C LEU A 29 -2.49 -0.71 9.14
N GLY A 30 -2.27 0.14 8.15
CA GLY A 30 -1.35 -0.08 7.04
C GLY A 30 -1.44 1.05 6.01
N ALA A 31 -0.78 0.87 4.88
CA ALA A 31 -0.70 1.90 3.83
C ALA A 31 -0.96 1.35 2.42
N VAL A 32 -1.43 2.23 1.54
CA VAL A 32 -1.44 1.98 0.09
C VAL A 32 -0.40 2.90 -0.54
N VAL A 33 0.58 2.32 -1.21
CA VAL A 33 1.53 3.08 -2.04
C VAL A 33 0.98 3.14 -3.45
N LEU A 34 0.45 4.30 -3.84
CA LEU A 34 -0.11 4.51 -5.17
C LEU A 34 1.01 4.88 -6.16
N VAL A 35 1.27 3.98 -7.11
CA VAL A 35 2.38 4.10 -8.08
C VAL A 35 1.86 4.60 -9.41
N ASP A 36 2.49 5.65 -9.96
CA ASP A 36 2.35 6.04 -11.36
C ASP A 36 3.46 5.37 -12.18
N SER A 37 3.12 4.40 -13.04
CA SER A 37 4.12 3.68 -13.82
C SER A 37 4.87 4.57 -14.83
N ARG A 38 4.42 5.81 -15.07
CA ARG A 38 5.11 6.78 -15.93
C ARG A 38 6.24 7.53 -15.20
N ARG A 39 6.23 7.47 -13.87
CA ARG A 39 7.15 8.16 -12.94
C ARG A 39 7.43 7.24 -11.76
N ILE A 40 7.86 6.03 -12.07
CA ILE A 40 7.95 4.94 -11.11
C ILE A 40 8.95 5.25 -9.99
N GLU A 41 10.00 6.01 -10.31
CA GLU A 41 11.05 6.45 -9.40
C GLU A 41 10.55 7.30 -8.22
N ASP A 42 9.43 8.00 -8.39
CA ASP A 42 8.82 8.79 -7.30
C ASP A 42 8.25 7.89 -6.19
N SER A 43 8.16 6.57 -6.42
CA SER A 43 7.59 5.62 -5.46
C SER A 43 8.62 5.03 -4.51
N PHE A 44 9.92 5.05 -4.85
CA PHE A 44 10.99 4.47 -4.02
C PHE A 44 10.96 4.97 -2.57
N PRO A 45 10.88 6.29 -2.30
CA PRO A 45 10.93 6.78 -0.92
C PRO A 45 9.79 6.24 -0.04
N ALA A 46 8.59 6.11 -0.60
CA ALA A 46 7.44 5.57 0.12
C ALA A 46 7.59 4.06 0.39
N LEU A 47 8.09 3.29 -0.58
CA LEU A 47 8.34 1.86 -0.43
C LEU A 47 9.38 1.59 0.66
N ASP A 48 10.53 2.27 0.57
CA ASP A 48 11.62 2.15 1.55
C ASP A 48 11.15 2.53 2.96
N TYR A 49 10.31 3.56 3.07
CA TYR A 49 9.76 4.00 4.33
C TYR A 49 8.86 2.94 4.99
N PHE A 50 7.89 2.39 4.27
CA PHE A 50 6.96 1.41 4.84
C PHE A 50 7.64 0.06 5.12
N GLU A 51 8.56 -0.36 4.24
CA GLU A 51 9.36 -1.57 4.43
C GLU A 51 10.25 -1.46 5.66
N SER A 52 11.04 -0.39 5.80
CA SER A 52 11.94 -0.19 6.95
C SER A 52 11.21 -0.08 8.30
N ARG A 53 9.95 0.38 8.29
CA ARG A 53 9.10 0.47 9.49
C ARG A 53 8.26 -0.78 9.75
N SER A 54 8.37 -1.80 8.89
CA SER A 54 7.57 -3.03 9.00
C SER A 54 6.06 -2.77 9.05
N VAL A 55 5.60 -1.67 8.45
CA VAL A 55 4.19 -1.31 8.36
C VAL A 55 3.56 -2.16 7.25
N PRO A 56 2.38 -2.77 7.45
CA PRO A 56 1.71 -3.50 6.37
C PRO A 56 1.34 -2.56 5.22
N PHE A 57 1.64 -2.93 3.98
CA PHE A 57 1.27 -2.11 2.84
C PHE A 57 0.95 -2.93 1.59
N VAL A 58 0.25 -2.29 0.67
CA VAL A 58 -0.03 -2.77 -0.69
C VAL A 58 0.48 -1.74 -1.69
N VAL A 59 1.06 -2.21 -2.78
CA VAL A 59 1.44 -1.37 -3.92
C VAL A 59 0.30 -1.36 -4.92
N ALA A 60 -0.28 -0.19 -5.18
CA ALA A 60 -1.37 -0.02 -6.12
C ALA A 60 -0.88 0.72 -7.36
N VAL A 61 -0.71 0.00 -8.47
CA VAL A 61 -0.31 0.57 -9.76
C VAL A 61 -1.50 1.26 -10.40
N ASN A 62 -1.43 2.59 -10.50
CA ASN A 62 -2.52 3.40 -11.02
C ASN A 62 -2.55 3.42 -12.55
N ARG A 63 -3.70 3.09 -13.14
CA ARG A 63 -3.95 3.03 -14.57
C ARG A 63 -4.57 4.33 -15.06
N PHE A 64 -3.75 5.31 -15.39
CA PHE A 64 -4.25 6.54 -16.01
C PHE A 64 -4.84 6.25 -17.40
N GLY A 65 -6.13 6.54 -17.58
CA GLY A 65 -6.83 6.24 -18.84
C GLY A 65 -7.05 4.75 -19.08
N GLY A 66 -7.01 3.92 -18.04
CA GLY A 66 -7.22 2.47 -18.14
C GLY A 66 -6.05 1.70 -18.76
N GLN A 67 -4.96 2.37 -19.11
CA GLN A 67 -3.77 1.74 -19.68
C GLN A 67 -2.77 1.36 -18.59
N LEU A 68 -2.06 0.26 -18.82
CA LEU A 68 -0.93 -0.18 -18.01
C LEU A 68 0.29 -0.19 -18.93
N TYR A 69 1.29 0.64 -18.65
CA TYR A 69 2.45 0.81 -19.53
C TYR A 69 3.50 -0.29 -19.36
N HIS A 70 3.50 -0.95 -18.20
CA HIS A 70 4.42 -2.02 -17.82
C HIS A 70 3.63 -3.13 -17.14
N THR A 71 4.05 -4.38 -17.33
CA THR A 71 3.46 -5.51 -16.60
C THR A 71 3.70 -5.38 -15.09
N ILE A 72 2.91 -6.11 -14.29
CA ILE A 72 3.08 -6.11 -12.83
C ILE A 72 4.46 -6.66 -12.43
N ASP A 73 4.96 -7.65 -13.14
CA ASP A 73 6.26 -8.26 -12.87
C ASP A 73 7.40 -7.28 -13.18
N GLU A 74 7.34 -6.57 -14.31
CA GLU A 74 8.31 -5.51 -14.64
C GLU A 74 8.32 -4.39 -13.59
N ILE A 75 7.14 -3.99 -13.10
CA ILE A 75 7.03 -2.97 -12.05
C ILE A 75 7.61 -3.47 -10.73
N ARG A 76 7.32 -4.73 -10.37
CA ARG A 76 7.86 -5.37 -9.17
C ARG A 76 9.38 -5.39 -9.21
N ASP A 77 9.95 -5.82 -10.32
CA ASP A 77 11.40 -5.90 -10.50
C ASP A 77 12.03 -4.51 -10.47
N ALA A 78 11.46 -3.55 -11.20
CA ALA A 78 11.96 -2.17 -11.26
C ALA A 78 11.98 -1.48 -9.90
N LEU A 79 10.97 -1.74 -9.06
CA LEU A 79 10.85 -1.16 -7.73
C LEU A 79 11.43 -2.04 -6.61
N SER A 80 12.04 -3.18 -6.96
CA SER A 80 12.57 -4.16 -5.99
C SER A 80 11.53 -4.59 -4.92
N ILE A 81 10.25 -4.71 -5.31
CA ILE A 81 9.18 -4.98 -4.36
C ILE A 81 9.23 -6.45 -3.92
N ALA A 82 9.42 -6.68 -2.62
CA ALA A 82 9.45 -8.01 -2.03
C ALA A 82 8.21 -8.86 -2.40
N HIS A 83 8.41 -10.15 -2.72
CA HIS A 83 7.36 -11.04 -3.22
C HIS A 83 6.12 -11.14 -2.31
N HIS A 84 6.29 -10.95 -1.01
CA HIS A 84 5.20 -11.02 -0.04
C HIS A 84 4.31 -9.76 -0.03
N VAL A 85 4.77 -8.66 -0.62
CA VAL A 85 4.00 -7.41 -0.75
C VAL A 85 3.07 -7.53 -1.95
N PRO A 86 1.74 -7.42 -1.78
CA PRO A 86 0.82 -7.46 -2.90
C PRO A 86 1.00 -6.26 -3.81
N VAL A 87 0.99 -6.52 -5.12
CA VAL A 87 0.97 -5.49 -6.16
C VAL A 87 -0.34 -5.66 -6.92
N VAL A 88 -1.20 -4.64 -6.86
CA VAL A 88 -2.53 -4.62 -7.48
C VAL A 88 -2.60 -3.50 -8.52
N THR A 89 -3.55 -3.60 -9.45
CA THR A 89 -3.87 -2.49 -10.35
C THR A 89 -5.09 -1.73 -9.86
N THR A 90 -5.11 -0.41 -10.07
CA THR A 90 -6.24 0.45 -9.66
C THR A 90 -6.45 1.61 -10.64
N ASP A 91 -7.63 2.22 -10.63
CA ASP A 91 -7.83 3.59 -11.10
C ASP A 91 -8.33 4.39 -9.91
N ALA A 92 -7.47 5.26 -9.37
CA ALA A 92 -7.74 6.04 -8.16
C ALA A 92 -8.94 7.00 -8.30
N ARG A 93 -9.45 7.22 -9.53
CA ARG A 93 -10.66 8.01 -9.78
C ARG A 93 -11.95 7.19 -9.69
N GLY A 94 -11.83 5.86 -9.71
CA GLY A 94 -12.94 4.92 -9.68
C GLY A 94 -13.25 4.44 -8.26
N ARG A 95 -14.43 4.76 -7.73
CA ARG A 95 -14.85 4.36 -6.38
C ARG A 95 -14.72 2.84 -6.14
N HIS A 96 -15.12 2.03 -7.13
CA HIS A 96 -15.02 0.57 -7.02
C HIS A 96 -13.55 0.12 -6.97
N ALA A 97 -12.69 0.64 -7.84
CA ALA A 97 -11.27 0.27 -7.86
C ALA A 97 -10.55 0.65 -6.56
N VAL A 98 -10.86 1.84 -6.03
CA VAL A 98 -10.35 2.28 -4.72
C VAL A 98 -10.82 1.35 -3.61
N LYS A 99 -12.10 0.95 -3.61
CA LYS A 99 -12.64 -0.02 -2.63
C LYS A 99 -11.87 -1.34 -2.68
N GLU A 100 -11.67 -1.93 -3.85
CA GLU A 100 -10.94 -3.19 -4.01
C GLU A 100 -9.47 -3.07 -3.55
N THR A 101 -8.85 -1.92 -3.81
CA THR A 101 -7.48 -1.63 -3.34
C THR A 101 -7.41 -1.59 -1.81
N VAL A 102 -8.39 -0.95 -1.17
CA VAL A 102 -8.50 -0.89 0.29
C VAL A 102 -8.79 -2.27 0.89
N LEU A 103 -9.65 -3.08 0.25
CA LEU A 103 -9.90 -4.46 0.68
C LEU A 103 -8.62 -5.30 0.65
N SER A 104 -7.82 -5.18 -0.41
CA SER A 104 -6.52 -5.85 -0.49
C SER A 104 -5.59 -5.45 0.67
N LEU A 105 -5.59 -4.18 1.09
CA LEU A 105 -4.83 -3.76 2.27
C LEU A 105 -5.37 -4.43 3.55
N LEU A 106 -6.68 -4.45 3.74
CA LEU A 106 -7.30 -5.08 4.91
C LEU A 106 -6.96 -6.56 5.00
N ASP A 107 -6.91 -7.28 3.88
CA ASP A 107 -6.49 -8.68 3.85
C ASP A 107 -5.04 -8.85 4.35
N VAL A 108 -4.12 -7.97 3.94
CA VAL A 108 -2.73 -7.97 4.44
C VAL A 108 -2.68 -7.74 5.94
N VAL A 109 -3.42 -6.73 6.42
CA VAL A 109 -3.47 -6.37 7.85
C VAL A 109 -4.03 -7.53 8.68
N LEU A 110 -5.14 -8.12 8.25
CA LEU A 110 -5.79 -9.22 8.95
C LEU A 110 -4.89 -10.46 8.98
N ASN A 111 -4.29 -10.83 7.85
CA ASN A 111 -3.38 -11.98 7.78
C ASN A 111 -2.18 -11.81 8.71
N ARG A 112 -1.61 -10.59 8.79
CA ARG A 112 -0.51 -10.29 9.71
C ARG A 112 -0.95 -10.37 11.17
N ALA A 113 -2.13 -9.83 11.51
CA ALA A 113 -2.67 -9.89 12.87
C ALA A 113 -2.93 -11.34 13.31
N LEU A 114 -3.50 -12.16 12.44
CA LEU A 114 -3.75 -13.59 12.70
C LEU A 114 -2.44 -14.38 12.86
N ALA A 115 -1.43 -14.11 12.04
CA ALA A 115 -0.12 -14.73 12.16
C ALA A 115 0.54 -14.40 13.51
N LYS A 116 0.46 -13.14 13.94
CA LYS A 116 0.97 -12.69 15.24
C LYS A 116 0.25 -13.40 16.41
N ALA A 117 -1.08 -13.43 16.39
CA ALA A 117 -1.87 -14.09 17.44
C ALA A 117 -1.58 -15.59 17.56
N ARG A 118 -1.33 -16.28 16.44
CA ARG A 118 -0.93 -17.70 16.44
C ARG A 118 0.46 -17.91 17.03
N GLY A 119 1.41 -17.01 16.76
CA GLY A 119 2.76 -17.07 17.32
C GLY A 119 2.78 -16.87 18.82
N GLU A 120 1.95 -15.96 19.35
CA GLU A 120 1.81 -15.72 20.80
C GLU A 120 1.13 -16.88 21.54
N ALA A 121 0.25 -17.63 20.88
CA ALA A 121 -0.40 -18.81 21.48
C ALA A 121 0.48 -20.06 21.55
N GLN A 122 1.64 -20.06 20.88
CA GLN A 122 2.55 -21.21 20.76
C GLN A 122 3.87 -21.05 21.54
N GLY A 123 4.14 -19.86 22.11
CA GLY A 123 5.32 -19.57 22.93
C GLY A 123 4.98 -19.42 24.40
#